data_AF-A0A963BKP4-F1
#
_entry.id   AF-A0A963BKP4-F1
#
_cell.length_a   1.000
_cell.length_b   1.000
_cell.length_c   1.000
_cell.angle_alpha   90.00
_cell.angle_beta   90.00
_cell.angle_gamma   90.00
#
_symmetry.space_group_name_H-M   'P 1'
#
loop_
_entity.id
_entity.type
_entity.pdbx_description
1 polymer ?
#
loop_
_entity_poly.entity_id
_entity_poly.type
_entity_poly.pdbx_seq_one_letter_code
_entity_poly.pdbx_strand_id
1 'polypeptide(L)'
;LQRIAAKQALFISRGDDSGTHKKELQLWQSAGIAPAGDWYREAGQGMGKVLQMAGELDAYTLADRGTWLAYRDKSPLKVLFAGDPRMFNPYGIIAVNPQRYPDINYQGASKLIEWITSEPGQRMIGEFTISGTRLFTPSANTSQVARH
;
A
#
# COMPACT_ATOMS: atom_id res chain seq x y z
N LEU A 1 -13.70 2.72 8.72
CA LEU A 1 -14.62 2.65 7.56
C LEU A 1 -16.08 2.74 7.96
N GLN A 2 -16.60 1.89 8.86
CA GLN A 2 -18.00 1.98 9.34
C GLN A 2 -18.40 3.38 9.82
N ARG A 3 -17.56 4.05 10.61
CA ARG A 3 -17.83 5.44 11.06
C ARG A 3 -17.88 6.47 9.93
N ILE A 4 -17.11 6.26 8.85
CA ILE A 4 -17.10 7.15 7.68
C ILE A 4 -18.40 6.96 6.90
N ALA A 5 -18.76 5.70 6.63
CA ALA A 5 -20.01 5.36 5.93
C ALA A 5 -21.26 5.79 6.69
N ALA A 6 -21.32 5.52 8.01
CA ALA A 6 -22.47 5.88 8.85
C ALA A 6 -22.73 7.40 8.89
N LYS A 7 -21.67 8.21 8.75
CA LYS A 7 -21.76 9.68 8.68
C LYS A 7 -21.84 10.21 7.26
N GLN A 8 -21.72 9.35 6.25
CA GLN A 8 -21.48 9.74 4.86
C GLN A 8 -20.39 10.81 4.73
N ALA A 9 -19.33 10.67 5.53
CA ALA A 9 -18.20 11.59 5.48
C ALA A 9 -17.43 11.36 4.17
N LEU A 10 -17.05 12.45 3.51
CA LEU A 10 -16.44 12.37 2.18
C LEU A 10 -15.18 11.50 2.19
N PHE A 11 -15.13 10.53 1.28
CA PHE A 11 -14.04 9.61 1.08
C PHE A 11 -13.62 9.65 -0.39
N ILE A 12 -12.35 9.96 -0.65
CA ILE A 12 -11.78 9.96 -1.99
C ILE A 12 -11.07 8.63 -2.20
N SER A 13 -11.60 7.81 -3.10
CA SER A 13 -10.97 6.59 -3.58
C SER A 13 -10.01 6.89 -4.73
N ARG A 14 -8.97 6.07 -4.85
CA ARG A 14 -8.12 6.11 -6.04
C ARG A 14 -8.89 5.76 -7.32
N GLY A 15 -9.77 4.76 -7.29
CA GLY A 15 -10.59 4.36 -8.43
C GLY A 15 -9.80 3.97 -9.69
N ASP A 16 -8.58 3.45 -9.56
CA ASP A 16 -7.64 3.29 -10.69
C ASP A 16 -7.12 1.85 -10.88
N ASP A 17 -7.76 0.87 -10.26
CA ASP A 17 -7.35 -0.55 -10.22
C ASP A 17 -5.94 -0.86 -9.65
N SER A 18 -5.30 0.13 -9.00
CA SER A 18 -4.03 -0.08 -8.31
C SER A 18 -4.13 -1.02 -7.09
N GLY A 19 -2.97 -1.46 -6.59
CA GLY A 19 -2.91 -2.19 -5.32
C GLY A 19 -3.56 -1.46 -4.14
N THR A 20 -3.40 -0.13 -4.04
CA THR A 20 -4.07 0.68 -3.01
C THR A 20 -5.58 0.67 -3.18
N HIS A 21 -6.09 0.79 -4.41
CA HIS A 21 -7.53 0.71 -4.68
C HIS A 21 -8.08 -0.68 -4.32
N LYS A 22 -7.41 -1.76 -4.73
CA LYS A 22 -7.80 -3.13 -4.37
C LYS A 22 -7.82 -3.35 -2.86
N LYS A 23 -6.83 -2.85 -2.15
CA LYS A 23 -6.77 -2.91 -0.68
C LYS A 23 -7.92 -2.14 -0.03
N GLU A 24 -8.23 -0.96 -0.53
CA GLU A 24 -9.37 -0.15 -0.07
C GLU A 24 -10.69 -0.92 -0.20
N LEU A 25 -10.98 -1.47 -1.38
CA LEU A 25 -12.19 -2.26 -1.63
C LEU A 25 -12.29 -3.48 -0.69
N GLN A 26 -11.17 -4.18 -0.45
CA GLN A 26 -11.12 -5.29 0.51
C GLN A 26 -11.46 -4.84 1.94
N LEU A 27 -11.01 -3.65 2.35
CA LEU A 27 -11.31 -3.11 3.67
C LEU A 27 -12.80 -2.72 3.79
N TRP A 28 -13.39 -2.13 2.74
CA TRP A 28 -14.82 -1.84 2.69
C TRP A 28 -15.66 -3.13 2.77
N GLN A 29 -15.30 -4.14 1.99
CA GLN A 29 -15.95 -5.45 2.02
C GLN A 29 -15.84 -6.10 3.40
N SER A 30 -14.66 -6.07 4.01
CA SER A 30 -14.44 -6.59 5.38
C SER A 30 -15.23 -5.84 6.45
N ALA A 31 -15.61 -4.59 6.17
CA ALA A 31 -16.49 -3.80 7.03
C ALA A 31 -17.98 -4.05 6.78
N GLY A 32 -18.33 -4.92 5.82
CA GLY A 32 -19.70 -5.22 5.41
C GLY A 32 -20.37 -4.07 4.65
N ILE A 33 -19.58 -3.20 4.00
CA ILE A 33 -20.06 -1.97 3.36
C ILE A 33 -19.69 -1.99 1.89
N ALA A 34 -20.69 -1.81 1.03
CA ALA A 34 -20.48 -1.42 -0.36
C ALA A 34 -20.57 0.12 -0.44
N PRO A 35 -19.45 0.85 -0.60
CA PRO A 35 -19.48 2.31 -0.61
C PRO A 35 -20.14 2.80 -1.91
N ALA A 36 -21.11 3.70 -1.78
CA ALA A 36 -21.85 4.25 -2.91
C ALA A 36 -22.49 5.61 -2.57
N GLY A 37 -22.73 6.43 -3.59
CA GLY A 37 -23.30 7.78 -3.47
C GLY A 37 -22.25 8.87 -3.31
N ASP A 38 -22.70 10.12 -3.13
CA ASP A 38 -21.86 11.33 -3.27
C ASP A 38 -20.70 11.45 -2.27
N TRP A 39 -20.77 10.72 -1.17
CA TRP A 39 -19.72 10.68 -0.13
C TRP A 39 -18.56 9.75 -0.49
N TYR A 40 -18.71 8.85 -1.46
CA TYR A 40 -17.64 8.01 -1.96
C TYR A 40 -17.31 8.40 -3.39
N ARG A 41 -16.15 9.01 -3.61
CA ARG A 41 -15.76 9.55 -4.91
C ARG A 41 -14.52 8.86 -5.44
N GLU A 42 -14.65 8.22 -6.58
CA GLU A 42 -13.53 7.65 -7.31
C GLU A 42 -12.84 8.74 -8.13
N ALA A 43 -11.55 8.93 -7.88
CA ALA A 43 -10.76 9.93 -8.59
C ALA A 43 -10.29 9.46 -9.97
N GLY A 44 -9.98 8.17 -10.12
CA GLY A 44 -9.28 7.64 -11.30
C GLY A 44 -7.86 8.21 -11.46
N GLN A 45 -7.20 8.61 -10.35
CA GLN A 45 -5.94 9.37 -10.37
C GLN A 45 -4.87 8.78 -9.45
N GLY A 46 -3.61 9.15 -9.73
CA GLY A 46 -2.43 8.93 -8.89
C GLY A 46 -2.64 9.26 -7.40
N MET A 47 -1.96 8.53 -6.50
CA MET A 47 -2.09 8.75 -5.05
C MET A 47 -1.76 10.19 -4.62
N GLY A 48 -0.77 10.83 -5.27
CA GLY A 48 -0.45 12.23 -5.00
C GLY A 48 -1.62 13.19 -5.27
N LYS A 49 -2.34 12.99 -6.38
CA LYS A 49 -3.52 13.80 -6.72
C LYS A 49 -4.67 13.52 -5.77
N VAL A 50 -4.86 12.26 -5.37
CA VAL A 50 -5.88 11.86 -4.39
C VAL A 50 -5.63 12.47 -3.02
N LEU A 51 -4.37 12.51 -2.55
CA LEU A 51 -4.01 13.21 -1.31
C LEU A 51 -4.27 14.72 -1.39
N GLN A 52 -4.00 15.33 -2.54
CA GLN A 52 -4.32 16.74 -2.76
C GLN A 52 -5.83 16.98 -2.67
N MET A 53 -6.63 16.23 -3.44
CA MET A 53 -8.09 16.38 -3.44
C MET A 53 -8.70 16.11 -2.06
N ALA A 54 -8.24 15.08 -1.36
CA ALA A 54 -8.70 14.79 -0.02
C ALA A 54 -8.39 15.93 0.96
N GLY A 55 -7.22 16.57 0.83
CA GLY A 55 -6.87 17.77 1.61
C GLY A 55 -7.72 19.00 1.28
N GLU A 56 -8.00 19.24 -0.01
CA GLU A 56 -8.83 20.36 -0.49
C GLU A 56 -10.30 20.22 -0.07
N LEU A 57 -10.80 18.99 0.03
CA LEU A 57 -12.20 18.69 0.31
C LEU A 57 -12.47 18.30 1.78
N ASP A 58 -11.46 18.38 2.65
CA ASP A 58 -11.51 17.89 4.04
C ASP A 58 -12.07 16.46 4.14
N ALA A 59 -11.52 15.57 3.31
CA ALA A 59 -12.02 14.22 3.10
C ALA A 59 -11.05 13.14 3.61
N TYR A 60 -11.58 11.94 3.78
CA TYR A 60 -10.82 10.73 4.10
C TYR A 60 -10.26 10.09 2.83
N THR A 61 -9.12 9.42 2.93
CA THR A 61 -8.57 8.56 1.86
C THR A 61 -7.73 7.46 2.49
N LEU A 62 -7.57 6.34 1.79
CA LEU A 62 -6.52 5.36 2.07
C LEU A 62 -5.25 5.75 1.30
N ALA A 63 -4.09 5.64 1.95
CA ALA A 63 -2.79 5.89 1.33
C ALA A 63 -1.74 4.92 1.84
N ASP A 64 -0.76 4.59 1.01
CA ASP A 64 0.44 3.88 1.47
C ASP A 64 1.35 4.82 2.27
N ARG A 65 2.13 4.25 3.18
CA ARG A 65 2.99 5.03 4.09
C ARG A 65 4.05 5.83 3.33
N GLY A 66 4.60 5.29 2.25
CA GLY A 66 5.69 5.92 1.51
C GLY A 66 5.23 7.19 0.82
N THR A 67 4.10 7.10 0.11
CA THR A 67 3.48 8.26 -0.53
C THR A 67 3.02 9.28 0.52
N TRP A 68 2.41 8.84 1.63
CA TRP A 68 2.05 9.77 2.70
C TRP A 68 3.26 10.56 3.21
N LEU A 69 4.39 9.89 3.50
CA LEU A 69 5.60 10.57 3.97
C LEU A 69 6.14 11.59 2.97
N ALA A 70 6.04 11.32 1.67
CA ALA A 70 6.47 12.24 0.62
C ALA A 70 5.55 13.48 0.45
N TYR A 71 4.29 13.40 0.90
CA TYR A 71 3.27 14.44 0.72
C TYR A 71 2.83 15.12 2.01
N ARG A 72 3.18 14.59 3.19
CA ARG A 72 2.70 15.10 4.49
C ARG A 72 2.99 16.58 4.72
N ASP A 73 4.14 17.08 4.24
CA ASP A 73 4.54 18.48 4.42
C ASP A 73 3.84 19.42 3.42
N LYS A 74 3.10 18.86 2.45
CA LYS A 74 2.36 19.57 1.40
C LYS A 74 0.84 19.42 1.54
N SER A 75 0.37 18.77 2.60
CA SER A 75 -1.03 18.40 2.78
C SER A 75 -1.51 18.75 4.20
N PRO A 76 -2.74 19.26 4.37
CA PRO A 76 -3.31 19.50 5.70
C PRO A 76 -3.79 18.21 6.39
N LEU A 77 -3.80 17.08 5.67
CA LEU A 77 -4.29 15.80 6.15
C LEU A 77 -3.47 15.30 7.35
N LYS A 78 -4.09 14.44 8.16
CA LYS A 78 -3.44 13.78 9.30
C LYS A 78 -3.70 12.29 9.25
N VAL A 79 -2.75 11.51 9.77
CA VAL A 79 -2.96 10.07 9.95
C VAL A 79 -3.95 9.88 11.09
N LEU A 80 -5.14 9.37 10.77
CA LEU A 80 -6.18 9.07 11.76
C LEU A 80 -6.14 7.61 12.22
N PHE A 81 -5.58 6.72 11.40
CA PHE A 81 -5.51 5.30 11.69
C PHE A 81 -4.36 4.64 10.92
N ALA A 82 -3.60 3.77 11.58
CA ALA A 82 -2.53 2.96 10.98
C ALA A 82 -2.25 1.74 11.88
N GLY A 83 -1.64 0.69 11.30
CA GLY A 83 -1.13 -0.46 12.06
C GLY A 83 -2.08 -1.66 12.16
N ASP A 84 -3.26 -1.61 11.52
CA ASP A 84 -4.15 -2.77 11.45
C ASP A 84 -3.54 -3.86 10.55
N PRO A 85 -3.48 -5.13 10.99
CA PRO A 85 -2.95 -6.23 10.18
C PRO A 85 -3.62 -6.39 8.81
N ARG A 86 -4.89 -6.00 8.66
CA ARG A 86 -5.60 -6.05 7.38
C ARG A 86 -5.04 -5.04 6.36
N MET A 87 -4.41 -3.98 6.85
CA MET A 87 -3.71 -2.97 6.04
C MET A 87 -2.31 -3.40 5.63
N PHE A 88 -1.84 -4.59 6.04
CA PHE A 88 -0.57 -5.11 5.56
C PHE A 88 -0.60 -5.31 4.05
N ASN A 89 0.46 -4.81 3.40
CA ASN A 89 0.65 -4.83 1.96
C ASN A 89 1.94 -5.62 1.65
N PRO A 90 1.87 -6.96 1.56
CA PRO A 90 3.04 -7.78 1.30
C PRO A 90 3.53 -7.60 -0.13
N TYR A 91 4.85 -7.60 -0.31
CA TYR A 91 5.50 -7.57 -1.62
C TYR A 91 6.07 -8.96 -1.93
N GLY A 92 5.84 -9.44 -3.15
CA GLY A 92 6.40 -10.68 -3.67
C GLY A 92 7.22 -10.42 -4.92
N ILE A 93 8.28 -11.20 -5.09
CA ILE A 93 9.09 -11.25 -6.31
C ILE A 93 8.95 -12.64 -6.93
N ILE A 94 8.65 -12.70 -8.23
CA ILE A 94 8.39 -13.96 -8.94
C ILE A 94 9.17 -13.93 -10.26
N ALA A 95 9.97 -14.96 -10.52
CA ALA A 95 10.63 -15.13 -11.80
C ALA A 95 9.61 -15.56 -12.87
N VAL A 96 9.71 -14.96 -14.06
CA VAL A 96 8.90 -15.37 -15.22
C VAL A 96 9.35 -16.77 -15.66
N ASN A 97 8.41 -17.62 -16.09
CA ASN A 97 8.70 -18.99 -16.51
C ASN A 97 9.53 -19.01 -17.82
N PRO A 98 10.79 -19.49 -17.81
CA PRO A 98 11.64 -19.51 -19.00
C PRO A 98 11.21 -20.56 -20.04
N GLN A 99 10.47 -21.60 -19.64
CA GLN A 99 9.93 -22.58 -20.59
C GLN A 99 8.88 -21.96 -21.52
N ARG A 100 8.16 -20.94 -21.03
CA ARG A 100 7.16 -20.21 -21.82
C ARG A 100 7.77 -19.05 -22.60
N TYR A 101 8.85 -18.47 -22.08
CA TYR A 101 9.55 -17.34 -22.68
C TYR A 101 11.07 -17.63 -22.70
N PRO A 102 11.58 -18.26 -23.77
CA PRO A 102 12.97 -18.72 -23.81
C PRO A 102 14.02 -17.60 -23.76
N ASP A 103 13.69 -16.41 -24.27
CA ASP A 103 14.63 -15.28 -24.38
C ASP A 103 14.76 -14.44 -23.10
N ILE A 104 14.10 -14.83 -22.01
CA ILE A 104 14.17 -14.04 -20.77
C ILE A 104 15.51 -14.23 -20.06
N ASN A 105 15.96 -13.19 -19.36
CA ASN A 105 17.10 -13.30 -18.45
C ASN A 105 16.69 -13.97 -17.12
N TYR A 106 16.41 -15.28 -17.17
CA TYR A 106 16.02 -16.06 -15.99
C TYR A 106 17.13 -16.08 -14.93
N GLN A 107 18.39 -16.21 -15.36
CA GLN A 107 19.53 -16.22 -14.45
C GLN A 107 19.65 -14.90 -13.66
N GLY A 108 19.48 -13.76 -14.33
CA GLY A 108 19.46 -12.45 -13.68
C GLY A 108 18.29 -12.30 -12.71
N ALA A 109 17.09 -12.78 -13.09
CA ALA A 109 15.93 -12.81 -12.19
C ALA A 109 16.19 -13.66 -10.94
N SER A 110 16.77 -14.86 -11.10
CA SER A 110 17.16 -15.72 -9.97
C SER A 110 18.19 -15.04 -9.07
N LYS A 111 19.21 -14.38 -9.64
CA LYS A 111 20.21 -13.65 -8.85
C LYS A 111 19.61 -12.49 -8.06
N LEU A 112 18.65 -11.77 -8.65
CA LEU A 112 17.93 -10.72 -7.94
C LEU A 112 17.07 -11.28 -6.80
N ILE A 113 16.38 -12.40 -7.03
CA ILE A 113 15.59 -13.10 -6.00
C ILE A 113 16.51 -13.56 -4.86
N GLU A 114 17.60 -14.25 -5.17
CA GLU A 114 18.59 -14.70 -4.18
C GLU A 114 19.10 -13.53 -3.33
N TRP A 115 19.48 -12.42 -3.97
CA TRP A 115 19.98 -11.25 -3.27
C TRP A 115 18.90 -10.56 -2.43
N ILE A 116 17.70 -10.32 -2.97
CA ILE A 116 16.66 -9.58 -2.24
C ILE A 116 16.15 -10.37 -1.03
N THR A 117 16.17 -11.72 -1.08
CA THR A 117 15.83 -12.57 0.06
C THR A 117 17.01 -12.88 0.98
N SER A 118 18.25 -12.54 0.61
CA SER A 118 19.43 -12.73 1.45
C SER A 118 19.41 -11.85 2.71
N GLU A 119 20.22 -12.21 3.72
CA GLU A 119 20.36 -11.39 4.93
C GLU A 119 20.79 -9.93 4.62
N PRO A 120 21.81 -9.66 3.75
CA PRO A 120 22.14 -8.29 3.35
C PRO A 120 20.97 -7.55 2.68
N GLY A 121 20.24 -8.20 1.77
CA GLY A 121 19.09 -7.59 1.08
C GLY A 121 17.97 -7.23 2.05
N GLN A 122 17.61 -8.17 2.93
CA GLN A 122 16.59 -7.96 3.96
C GLN A 122 17.00 -6.89 4.99
N ARG A 123 18.28 -6.83 5.37
CA ARG A 123 18.81 -5.76 6.23
C ARG A 123 18.64 -4.40 5.55
N MET A 124 19.04 -4.27 4.30
CA MET A 124 18.92 -3.03 3.54
C MET A 124 17.46 -2.57 3.42
N ILE A 125 16.52 -3.50 3.23
CA ILE A 125 15.08 -3.22 3.23
C ILE A 125 14.63 -2.68 4.60
N GLY A 126 15.06 -3.31 5.70
CA GLY A 126 14.70 -2.90 7.06
C GLY A 126 15.37 -1.60 7.53
N GLU A 127 16.49 -1.23 6.93
CA GLU A 127 17.20 0.03 7.22
C GLU A 127 16.71 1.20 6.35
N PHE A 128 15.93 0.92 5.30
CA PHE A 128 15.41 1.96 4.43
C PHE A 128 14.43 2.88 5.19
N THR A 129 14.74 4.17 5.21
CA THR A 129 13.94 5.19 5.88
C THR A 129 13.60 6.35 4.95
N ILE A 130 12.45 6.97 5.19
CA ILE A 130 12.08 8.28 4.64
C ILE A 130 11.83 9.20 5.82
N SER A 131 12.52 10.34 5.86
CA SER A 131 12.43 11.33 6.95
C SER A 131 12.59 10.69 8.34
N GLY A 132 13.57 9.78 8.49
CA GLY A 132 13.85 9.05 9.73
C GLY A 132 12.85 7.95 10.10
N THR A 133 11.83 7.72 9.29
CA THR A 133 10.81 6.68 9.52
C THR A 133 11.12 5.45 8.69
N ARG A 134 11.26 4.28 9.34
CA ARG A 134 11.35 2.98 8.66
C ARG A 134 10.10 2.74 7.82
N LEU A 135 10.29 2.42 6.53
CA LEU A 135 9.17 2.25 5.61
C LEU A 135 8.75 0.79 5.43
N PHE A 136 9.70 -0.13 5.44
CA PHE A 136 9.46 -1.55 5.17
C PHE A 136 9.88 -2.43 6.36
N THR A 137 9.17 -3.55 6.51
CA THR A 137 9.54 -4.63 7.42
C THR A 137 9.92 -5.84 6.57
N PRO A 138 11.18 -6.29 6.59
CA PRO A 138 11.62 -7.47 5.83
C PRO A 138 10.91 -8.75 6.33
N SER A 139 10.61 -9.66 5.41
CA SER A 139 9.84 -10.88 5.72
C SER A 139 10.23 -12.13 4.93
N ALA A 140 11.37 -12.14 4.23
CA ALA A 140 11.76 -13.27 3.38
C ALA A 140 12.23 -14.51 4.17
N ASN A 141 12.82 -14.30 5.36
CA ASN A 141 13.47 -15.36 6.15
C ASN A 141 12.72 -15.70 7.44
N THR A 142 11.42 -15.38 7.48
CA THR A 142 10.67 -15.41 8.72
C THR A 142 10.09 -16.80 9.00
N SER A 143 10.94 -17.69 9.51
CA SER A 143 10.50 -18.81 10.36
C SER A 143 10.00 -18.35 11.74
N GLN A 144 9.67 -17.07 11.92
CA GLN A 144 9.39 -16.41 13.21
C GLN A 144 8.06 -15.62 13.27
N VAL A 145 7.14 -15.76 12.31
CA VAL A 145 5.82 -15.06 12.38
C VAL A 145 4.76 -15.86 13.15
N ALA A 146 5.09 -17.05 13.67
CA ALA A 146 4.15 -17.86 14.46
C ALA A 146 4.20 -17.56 15.97
N ARG A 147 4.21 -16.29 16.39
CA ARG A 147 3.90 -15.88 17.78
C ARG A 147 3.34 -14.45 17.83
N HIS A 148 2.03 -14.33 17.61
CA HIS A 148 1.18 -13.32 18.22
C HIS A 148 -0.10 -13.99 18.69
#